data_AF-A0A355EMS2-F1
#
_entry.id   AF-A0A355EMS2-F1
#
_cell.length_a   1.000
_cell.length_b   1.000
_cell.length_c   1.000
_cell.angle_alpha   90.00
_cell.angle_beta   90.00
_cell.angle_gamma   90.00
#
_symmetry.space_group_name_H-M   'P 1'
#
loop_
_entity.id
_entity.type
_entity.pdbx_description
1 polymer ?
#
loop_
_entity_poly.entity_id
_entity_poly.type
_entity_poly.pdbx_seq_one_letter_code
_entity_poly.pdbx_strand_id
1 'polypeptide(L)'
;QRDIKEKTIRVLHSLSFVEDPTRVFRAIRFEKRFGFKIGKQTLSLIKNAVKLNFLSRIRGKRIWSELALILKEEAPEAILARLEELDLLRFISPDIVFNKEKEKLFGQMHAVYQWHEFLYQGKSVDKVQFYILAIVDNMKLPDVAKFAAGMEISERFRKRAVENVEHLRLTMARFSQGAAGIKKSEIYRMLDSLSREAMLFIMARTRSDEVKKAISGYITHHNVYKPFTTGEDLKRLGVPEGPLYKEILEKVKEAKIDLDLKTKEAESHFLEAYLVERGILT
;
A
#
# COMPACT_ATOMS: atom_id res chain seq x y z
N GLN A 1 -20.70 -5.69 33.44
CA GLN A 1 -21.65 -4.55 33.26
C GLN A 1 -21.08 -3.24 33.78
N ARG A 2 -20.49 -3.19 34.98
CA ARG A 2 -19.89 -1.97 35.56
C ARG A 2 -18.80 -1.32 34.68
N ASP A 3 -17.80 -2.08 34.22
CA ASP A 3 -16.68 -1.53 33.43
C ASP A 3 -17.09 -0.96 32.06
N ILE A 4 -18.13 -1.54 31.44
CA ILE A 4 -18.74 -1.01 30.21
C ILE A 4 -19.37 0.36 30.50
N LYS A 5 -20.09 0.48 31.62
CA LYS A 5 -20.71 1.73 32.06
C LYS A 5 -19.66 2.80 32.42
N GLU A 6 -18.55 2.38 33.04
CA GLU A 6 -17.40 3.23 33.37
C GLU A 6 -16.46 3.48 32.18
N LYS A 7 -16.72 2.88 31.01
CA LYS A 7 -15.85 2.92 29.82
C LYS A 7 -14.37 2.66 30.14
N THR A 8 -14.13 1.66 31.00
CA THR A 8 -12.79 1.37 31.52
C THR A 8 -12.35 -0.04 31.16
N ILE A 9 -11.13 -0.19 30.65
CA ILE A 9 -10.52 -1.50 30.36
C ILE A 9 -9.74 -1.95 31.59
N ARG A 10 -10.13 -3.10 32.13
CA ARG A 10 -9.47 -3.75 33.27
C ARG A 10 -9.11 -5.19 32.92
N VAL A 11 -7.96 -5.64 33.39
CA VAL A 11 -7.59 -7.06 33.39
C VAL A 11 -8.24 -7.77 34.58
N LEU A 12 -8.50 -9.07 34.43
CA LEU A 12 -9.15 -9.88 35.46
C LEU A 12 -8.22 -10.14 36.66
N HIS A 13 -6.92 -10.30 36.43
CA HIS A 13 -5.91 -10.55 37.47
C HIS A 13 -4.53 -10.02 37.03
N SER A 14 -3.61 -9.91 38.00
CA SER A 14 -2.27 -9.34 37.82
C SER A 14 -1.39 -10.09 36.82
N LEU A 15 -1.57 -11.40 36.70
CA LEU A 15 -0.81 -12.27 35.78
C LEU A 15 -1.32 -12.24 34.34
N SER A 16 -2.38 -11.48 34.02
CA SER A 16 -3.03 -11.49 32.71
C SER A 16 -2.07 -11.25 31.54
N PHE A 17 -1.09 -10.33 31.69
CA PHE A 17 -0.11 -10.05 30.63
C PHE A 17 1.11 -10.98 30.67
N VAL A 18 1.30 -11.74 31.75
CA VAL A 18 2.34 -12.77 31.86
C VAL A 18 1.91 -14.01 31.08
N GLU A 19 0.66 -14.42 31.26
CA GLU A 19 0.06 -15.56 30.57
C GLU A 19 -0.08 -15.33 29.07
N ASP A 20 -0.55 -14.13 28.70
CA ASP A 20 -0.69 -13.76 27.30
C ASP A 20 -0.32 -12.29 27.07
N PRO A 21 0.95 -12.02 26.71
CA PRO A 21 1.42 -10.66 26.47
C PRO A 21 0.72 -9.97 25.28
N THR A 22 0.09 -10.72 24.36
CA THR A 22 -0.65 -10.11 23.23
C THR A 22 -1.86 -9.30 23.67
N ARG A 23 -2.38 -9.57 24.88
CA ARG A 23 -3.49 -8.81 25.49
C ARG A 23 -3.15 -7.33 25.66
N VAL A 24 -1.87 -6.94 25.69
CA VAL A 24 -1.45 -5.53 25.73
C VAL A 24 -1.89 -4.80 24.46
N PHE A 25 -1.60 -5.35 23.28
CA PHE A 25 -2.04 -4.77 22.00
C PHE A 25 -3.56 -4.70 21.89
N ARG A 26 -4.26 -5.75 22.35
CA ARG A 26 -5.73 -5.81 22.38
C ARG A 26 -6.33 -4.72 23.27
N ALA A 27 -5.78 -4.53 24.47
CA ALA A 27 -6.25 -3.52 25.41
C ALA A 27 -6.13 -2.11 24.81
N ILE A 28 -5.02 -1.81 24.15
CA ILE A 28 -4.80 -0.50 23.51
C ILE A 28 -5.70 -0.33 22.28
N ARG A 29 -5.87 -1.39 21.47
CA ARG A 29 -6.82 -1.38 20.35
C ARG A 29 -8.24 -1.09 20.83
N PHE A 30 -8.69 -1.75 21.89
CA PHE A 30 -10.01 -1.52 22.50
C PHE A 30 -10.13 -0.15 23.18
N GLU A 31 -9.05 0.38 23.75
CA GLU A 31 -9.02 1.74 24.33
C GLU A 31 -9.45 2.75 23.27
N LYS A 32 -8.84 2.68 22.09
CA LYS A 32 -9.15 3.61 21.00
C LYS A 32 -10.45 3.28 20.29
N ARG A 33 -10.67 2.02 19.94
CA ARG A 33 -11.87 1.58 19.20
C ARG A 33 -13.18 1.95 19.90
N PHE A 34 -13.25 1.78 21.21
CA PHE A 34 -14.48 2.04 21.98
C PHE A 34 -14.48 3.41 22.68
N GLY A 35 -13.38 4.18 22.57
CA GLY A 35 -13.20 5.41 23.34
C GLY A 35 -13.18 5.17 24.84
N PHE A 36 -12.65 4.01 25.27
CA PHE A 36 -12.51 3.65 26.67
C PHE A 36 -11.17 4.16 27.20
N LYS A 37 -10.97 4.07 28.52
CA LYS A 37 -9.68 4.35 29.16
C LYS A 37 -9.12 3.10 29.79
N ILE A 38 -7.81 2.87 29.69
CA ILE A 38 -7.18 1.79 30.46
C ILE A 38 -7.12 2.20 31.94
N GLY A 39 -7.63 1.35 32.83
CA GLY A 39 -7.63 1.61 34.26
C GLY A 39 -6.20 1.72 34.82
N LYS A 40 -6.00 2.54 35.87
CA LYS A 40 -4.67 2.84 36.44
C LYS A 40 -3.85 1.58 36.76
N GLN A 41 -4.46 0.60 37.40
CA GLN A 41 -3.80 -0.67 37.74
C GLN A 41 -3.40 -1.45 36.48
N THR A 42 -4.29 -1.56 35.49
CA THR A 42 -4.01 -2.23 34.23
C THR A 42 -2.89 -1.54 33.45
N LEU A 43 -2.88 -0.21 33.44
CA LEU A 43 -1.80 0.56 32.82
C LEU A 43 -0.45 0.31 33.52
N SER A 44 -0.43 0.24 34.86
CA SER A 44 0.78 -0.12 35.61
C SER A 44 1.28 -1.53 35.24
N LEU A 45 0.37 -2.50 35.11
CA LEU A 45 0.71 -3.85 34.67
C LEU A 45 1.26 -3.89 33.24
N ILE A 46 0.71 -3.10 32.31
CA ILE A 46 1.26 -2.94 30.95
C ILE A 46 2.70 -2.41 31.02
N LYS A 47 2.92 -1.32 31.76
CA LYS A 47 4.26 -0.73 31.92
C LYS A 47 5.26 -1.72 32.53
N ASN A 48 4.83 -2.52 33.50
CA ASN A 48 5.66 -3.56 34.09
C ASN A 48 5.98 -4.68 33.08
N ALA A 49 5.01 -5.12 32.28
CA ALA A 49 5.23 -6.12 31.23
C ALA A 49 6.23 -5.64 30.17
N VAL A 50 6.17 -4.35 29.80
CA VAL A 50 7.14 -3.70 28.92
C VAL A 50 8.54 -3.66 29.54
N LYS A 51 8.64 -3.21 30.80
CA LYS A 51 9.91 -3.11 31.55
C LYS A 51 10.58 -4.47 31.73
N LEU A 52 9.80 -5.51 32.04
CA LEU A 52 10.28 -6.87 32.23
C LEU A 52 10.43 -7.67 30.92
N ASN A 53 10.22 -7.00 29.78
CA ASN A 53 10.39 -7.56 28.45
C ASN A 53 9.55 -8.84 28.18
N PHE A 54 8.35 -8.94 28.75
CA PHE A 54 7.50 -10.11 28.56
C PHE A 54 7.01 -10.26 27.12
N LEU A 55 6.91 -9.15 26.38
CA LEU A 55 6.44 -9.14 25.00
C LEU A 55 7.45 -9.76 24.02
N SER A 56 8.75 -9.84 24.37
CA SER A 56 9.76 -10.53 23.54
C SER A 56 9.49 -12.02 23.34
N ARG A 57 8.67 -12.63 24.21
CA ARG A 57 8.28 -14.04 24.13
C ARG A 57 7.20 -14.31 23.09
N ILE A 58 6.56 -13.27 22.55
CA ILE A 58 5.48 -13.42 21.58
C ILE A 58 6.10 -13.80 20.23
N ARG A 59 5.60 -14.87 19.61
CA ARG A 59 5.98 -15.23 18.24
C ARG A 59 5.51 -14.18 17.23
N GLY A 60 6.30 -13.97 16.18
CA GLY A 60 6.05 -13.00 15.11
C GLY A 60 4.65 -13.07 14.54
N LYS A 61 4.15 -14.28 14.24
CA LYS A 61 2.79 -14.48 13.70
C LYS A 61 1.69 -13.87 14.57
N ARG A 62 1.84 -13.94 15.90
CA ARG A 62 0.86 -13.39 16.84
C ARG A 62 0.95 -11.87 16.94
N ILE A 63 2.17 -11.32 16.87
CA ILE A 63 2.38 -9.86 16.77
C ILE A 63 1.76 -9.34 15.48
N TRP A 64 2.04 -10.00 14.35
CA TRP A 64 1.44 -9.66 13.05
C TRP A 64 -0.08 -9.71 13.08
N SER A 65 -0.66 -10.71 13.75
CA SER A 65 -2.11 -10.83 13.86
C SER A 65 -2.73 -9.64 14.58
N GLU A 66 -2.12 -9.18 15.69
CA GLU A 66 -2.59 -7.98 16.40
C GLU A 66 -2.32 -6.70 15.60
N LEU A 67 -1.14 -6.56 14.96
CA LEU A 67 -0.84 -5.41 14.09
C LEU A 67 -1.81 -5.32 12.91
N ALA A 68 -2.10 -6.42 12.23
CA ALA A 68 -3.05 -6.46 11.12
C ALA A 68 -4.47 -6.09 11.57
N LEU A 69 -4.87 -6.45 12.79
CA LEU A 69 -6.14 -5.99 13.37
C LEU A 69 -6.11 -4.49 13.66
N ILE A 70 -5.01 -3.95 14.18
CA ILE A 70 -4.84 -2.50 14.41
C ILE A 70 -4.96 -1.73 13.10
N LEU A 71 -4.26 -2.16 12.04
CA LEU A 71 -4.28 -1.52 10.72
C LEU A 71 -5.65 -1.58 10.01
N LYS A 72 -6.59 -2.40 10.51
CA LYS A 72 -7.97 -2.46 10.01
C LYS A 72 -8.96 -1.58 10.76
N GLU A 73 -8.60 -1.07 11.94
CA GLU A 73 -9.46 -0.15 12.69
C GLU A 73 -9.63 1.18 11.92
N GLU A 74 -10.61 1.99 12.32
CA GLU A 74 -10.92 3.25 11.61
C GLU A 74 -9.85 4.33 11.81
N ALA A 75 -9.21 4.36 12.99
CA ALA A 75 -8.16 5.32 13.37
C ALA A 75 -6.88 4.58 13.82
N PRO A 76 -6.19 3.86 12.92
CA PRO A 76 -5.00 3.09 13.26
C PRO A 76 -3.87 3.96 13.82
N GLU A 77 -3.74 5.20 13.36
CA GLU A 77 -2.75 6.17 13.83
C GLU A 77 -2.86 6.47 15.31
N ALA A 78 -4.08 6.58 15.84
CA ALA A 78 -4.32 6.83 17.26
C ALA A 78 -3.87 5.64 18.13
N ILE A 79 -3.96 4.42 17.59
CA ILE A 79 -3.51 3.19 18.25
C ILE A 79 -1.99 3.10 18.18
N LEU A 80 -1.39 3.35 17.01
CA LEU A 80 0.06 3.32 16.82
C LEU A 80 0.77 4.39 17.65
N ALA A 81 0.24 5.61 17.72
CA ALA A 81 0.74 6.66 18.61
C ALA A 81 0.69 6.22 20.08
N ARG A 82 -0.37 5.54 20.49
CA ARG A 82 -0.50 5.02 21.86
C ARG A 82 0.46 3.86 22.16
N LEU A 83 0.78 3.04 21.16
CA LEU A 83 1.81 2.01 21.29
C LEU A 83 3.20 2.66 21.43
N GLU A 84 3.48 3.72 20.69
CA GLU A 84 4.72 4.48 20.80
C GLU A 84 4.87 5.14 22.18
N GLU A 85 3.82 5.79 22.69
CA GLU A 85 3.79 6.37 24.05
C GLU A 85 4.13 5.37 25.17
N LEU A 86 3.87 4.09 24.93
CA LEU A 86 4.10 3.00 25.89
C LEU A 86 5.34 2.16 25.56
N ASP A 87 6.16 2.59 24.61
CA ASP A 87 7.38 1.90 24.17
C ASP A 87 7.11 0.45 23.73
N LEU A 88 5.99 0.25 23.01
CA LEU A 88 5.53 -1.04 22.53
C LEU A 88 5.92 -1.32 21.07
N LEU A 89 6.16 -0.28 20.25
CA LEU A 89 6.50 -0.45 18.84
C LEU A 89 7.83 -1.20 18.65
N ARG A 90 8.79 -1.05 19.57
CA ARG A 90 10.06 -1.79 19.56
C ARG A 90 9.90 -3.32 19.58
N PHE A 91 8.80 -3.84 20.14
CA PHE A 91 8.53 -5.29 20.14
C PHE A 91 7.95 -5.77 18.82
N ILE A 92 7.41 -4.85 18.01
CA ILE A 92 6.99 -5.14 16.65
C ILE A 92 8.22 -5.09 15.75
N SER A 93 8.92 -3.97 15.70
CA SER A 93 10.24 -3.88 15.09
C SER A 93 10.96 -2.63 15.61
N PRO A 94 12.28 -2.72 15.87
CA PRO A 94 13.07 -1.58 16.30
C PRO A 94 13.16 -0.47 15.24
N ASP A 95 12.90 -0.78 13.97
CA ASP A 95 12.99 0.16 12.86
C ASP A 95 11.69 0.96 12.64
N ILE A 96 10.62 0.62 13.38
CA ILE A 96 9.36 1.35 13.30
C ILE A 96 9.48 2.63 14.12
N VAL A 97 9.46 3.77 13.43
CA VAL A 97 9.37 5.09 14.03
C VAL A 97 8.00 5.68 13.72
N PHE A 98 7.21 5.97 14.77
CA PHE A 98 5.90 6.60 14.64
C PHE A 98 5.90 8.02 15.21
N ASN A 99 6.39 8.96 14.40
CA ASN A 99 6.45 10.38 14.75
C ASN A 99 5.22 11.16 14.24
N LYS A 100 5.20 12.48 14.50
CA LYS A 100 4.13 13.38 14.04
C LYS A 100 3.98 13.45 12.52
N GLU A 101 5.04 13.21 11.76
CA GLU A 101 4.95 13.16 10.29
C GLU A 101 4.23 11.90 9.82
N LYS A 102 4.53 10.75 10.44
CA LYS A 102 3.85 9.50 10.15
C LYS A 102 2.38 9.54 10.58
N GLU A 103 2.07 10.15 11.72
CA GLU A 103 0.69 10.42 12.13
C GLU A 103 -0.08 11.25 11.07
N LYS A 104 0.52 12.32 10.55
CA LYS A 104 -0.07 13.13 9.46
C LYS A 104 -0.26 12.31 8.17
N LEU A 105 0.72 11.48 7.80
CA LEU A 105 0.64 10.61 6.63
C LEU A 105 -0.54 9.64 6.75
N PHE A 106 -0.75 9.03 7.91
CA PHE A 106 -1.90 8.15 8.13
C PHE A 106 -3.24 8.90 7.98
N GLY A 107 -3.33 10.15 8.44
CA GLY A 107 -4.50 11.00 8.19
C GLY A 107 -4.74 11.26 6.70
N GLN A 108 -3.68 11.54 5.94
CA GLN A 108 -3.77 11.69 4.47
C GLN A 108 -4.20 10.39 3.80
N MET A 109 -3.68 9.25 4.25
CA MET A 109 -4.07 7.93 3.75
C MET A 109 -5.53 7.62 4.03
N HIS A 110 -6.04 7.97 5.21
CA HIS A 110 -7.46 7.82 5.53
C HIS A 110 -8.32 8.66 4.57
N ALA A 111 -7.97 9.94 4.34
CA ALA A 111 -8.69 10.79 3.40
C ALA A 111 -8.70 10.22 1.97
N VAL A 112 -7.55 9.71 1.48
CA VAL A 112 -7.46 9.07 0.15
C VAL A 112 -8.27 7.78 0.08
N TYR A 113 -8.26 6.97 1.15
CA TYR A 113 -9.06 5.76 1.22
C TYR A 113 -10.55 6.06 1.14
N GLN A 114 -11.05 7.03 1.91
CA GLN A 114 -12.46 7.46 1.88
C GLN A 114 -12.86 7.99 0.49
N TRP A 115 -12.02 8.83 -0.11
CA TRP A 115 -12.21 9.33 -1.47
C TRP A 115 -12.32 8.18 -2.49
N HIS A 116 -11.43 7.19 -2.38
CA HIS A 116 -11.42 6.05 -3.27
C HIS A 116 -12.67 5.16 -3.11
N GLU A 117 -13.03 4.81 -1.87
CA GLU A 117 -14.22 3.98 -1.59
C GLU A 117 -15.50 4.66 -2.07
N PHE A 118 -15.60 5.99 -1.93
CA PHE A 118 -16.74 6.76 -2.41
C PHE A 118 -16.90 6.71 -3.94
N LEU A 119 -15.81 6.91 -4.69
CA LEU A 119 -15.85 7.01 -6.16
C LEU A 119 -15.79 5.66 -6.89
N TYR A 120 -15.13 4.66 -6.33
CA TYR A 120 -14.83 3.39 -7.02
C TYR A 120 -15.47 2.19 -6.31
N GLN A 121 -16.76 2.31 -6.00
CA GLN A 121 -17.55 1.29 -5.31
C GLN A 121 -17.33 -0.11 -5.93
N GLY A 122 -17.10 -1.11 -5.07
CA GLY A 122 -16.86 -2.50 -5.49
C GLY A 122 -15.40 -2.86 -5.80
N LYS A 123 -14.46 -1.91 -5.80
CA LYS A 123 -13.02 -2.17 -5.93
C LYS A 123 -12.30 -2.06 -4.59
N SER A 124 -12.56 -2.99 -3.67
CA SER A 124 -12.02 -2.92 -2.31
C SER A 124 -10.49 -2.86 -2.27
N VAL A 125 -9.96 -1.98 -1.41
CA VAL A 125 -8.53 -1.90 -1.08
C VAL A 125 -8.27 -2.72 0.19
N ASP A 126 -7.22 -3.54 0.19
CA ASP A 126 -6.82 -4.23 1.42
C ASP A 126 -6.18 -3.21 2.39
N LYS A 127 -6.93 -2.81 3.43
CA LYS A 127 -6.48 -1.83 4.45
C LYS A 127 -5.14 -2.22 5.06
N VAL A 128 -4.87 -3.50 5.30
CA VAL A 128 -3.60 -3.94 5.89
C VAL A 128 -2.45 -3.71 4.93
N GLN A 129 -2.61 -4.12 3.67
CA GLN A 129 -1.62 -3.86 2.62
C GLN A 129 -1.42 -2.37 2.35
N PHE A 130 -2.47 -1.57 2.47
CA PHE A 130 -2.39 -0.13 2.30
C PHE A 130 -1.59 0.53 3.43
N TYR A 131 -1.98 0.32 4.69
CA TYR A 131 -1.32 0.97 5.83
C TYR A 131 0.06 0.39 6.15
N ILE A 132 0.35 -0.87 5.81
CA ILE A 132 1.70 -1.43 6.04
C ILE A 132 2.76 -0.70 5.22
N LEU A 133 2.41 -0.15 4.05
CA LEU A 133 3.33 0.66 3.23
C LEU A 133 3.83 1.88 4.01
N ALA A 134 2.99 2.50 4.84
CA ALA A 134 3.38 3.61 5.70
C ALA A 134 4.21 3.19 6.91
N ILE A 135 4.03 1.96 7.41
CA ILE A 135 4.89 1.46 8.49
C ILE A 135 6.32 1.29 7.96
N VAL A 136 6.47 0.71 6.77
CA VAL A 136 7.78 0.31 6.21
C VAL A 136 8.43 1.35 5.28
N ASP A 137 7.77 2.47 5.00
CA ASP A 137 8.21 3.48 4.02
C ASP A 137 9.65 3.99 4.25
N ASN A 138 10.04 4.14 5.51
CA ASN A 138 11.34 4.66 5.95
C ASN A 138 12.37 3.55 6.22
N MET A 139 12.00 2.27 6.08
CA MET A 139 12.92 1.14 6.28
C MET A 139 13.71 0.84 5.02
N LYS A 140 14.99 0.47 5.10
CA LYS A 140 15.73 0.01 3.91
C LYS A 140 15.13 -1.31 3.40
N LEU A 141 15.24 -1.60 2.10
CA LEU A 141 14.67 -2.83 1.51
C LEU A 141 15.06 -4.12 2.27
N PRO A 142 16.34 -4.30 2.71
CA PRO A 142 16.70 -5.47 3.51
C PRO A 142 15.96 -5.55 4.85
N ASP A 143 15.66 -4.41 5.46
CA ASP A 143 14.99 -4.35 6.76
C ASP A 143 13.48 -4.58 6.62
N VAL A 144 12.88 -4.18 5.48
CA VAL A 144 11.50 -4.59 5.11
C VAL A 144 11.42 -6.11 4.98
N ALA A 145 12.40 -6.74 4.33
CA ALA A 145 12.42 -8.19 4.17
C ALA A 145 12.60 -8.90 5.52
N LYS A 146 13.49 -8.40 6.40
CA LYS A 146 13.65 -8.90 7.77
C LYS A 146 12.39 -8.75 8.59
N PHE A 147 11.74 -7.58 8.54
CA PHE A 147 10.47 -7.32 9.21
C PHE A 147 9.41 -8.34 8.79
N ALA A 148 9.23 -8.54 7.48
CA ALA A 148 8.23 -9.46 6.96
C ALA A 148 8.53 -10.93 7.29
N ALA A 149 9.81 -11.32 7.37
CA ALA A 149 10.22 -12.64 7.82
C ALA A 149 9.98 -12.84 9.33
N GLY A 150 10.37 -11.86 10.15
CA GLY A 150 10.20 -11.88 11.60
C GLY A 150 8.74 -11.89 12.04
N MET A 151 7.85 -11.30 11.25
CA MET A 151 6.39 -11.32 11.46
C MET A 151 5.71 -12.63 11.01
N GLU A 152 6.47 -13.59 10.46
CA GLU A 152 5.96 -14.85 9.89
C GLU A 152 4.84 -14.63 8.86
N ILE A 153 4.95 -13.53 8.09
CA ILE A 153 3.99 -13.20 7.04
C ILE A 153 4.16 -14.20 5.89
N SER A 154 3.04 -14.61 5.29
CA SER A 154 3.02 -15.48 4.11
C SER A 154 3.96 -14.97 3.02
N GLU A 155 4.65 -15.89 2.35
CA GLU A 155 5.63 -15.58 1.31
C GLU A 155 5.04 -14.73 0.18
N ARG A 156 3.80 -15.02 -0.23
CA ARG A 156 3.06 -14.24 -1.23
C ARG A 156 2.89 -12.77 -0.85
N PHE A 157 2.52 -12.50 0.40
CA PHE A 157 2.35 -11.13 0.89
C PHE A 157 3.70 -10.43 1.00
N ARG A 158 4.74 -11.15 1.47
CA ARG A 158 6.11 -10.62 1.56
C ARG A 158 6.65 -10.19 0.20
N LYS A 159 6.56 -11.07 -0.80
CA LYS A 159 6.99 -10.79 -2.17
C LYS A 159 6.29 -9.55 -2.72
N ARG A 160 4.96 -9.50 -2.60
CA ARG A 160 4.16 -8.35 -3.02
C ARG A 160 4.53 -7.06 -2.29
N ALA A 161 4.75 -7.10 -0.97
CA ALA A 161 5.11 -5.93 -0.19
C ALA A 161 6.49 -5.38 -0.59
N VAL A 162 7.48 -6.26 -0.79
CA VAL A 162 8.83 -5.86 -1.21
C VAL A 162 8.81 -5.29 -2.63
N GLU A 163 8.18 -6.00 -3.59
CA GLU A 163 8.02 -5.53 -4.98
C GLU A 163 7.30 -4.18 -5.04
N ASN A 164 6.20 -4.04 -4.28
CA ASN A 164 5.48 -2.77 -4.18
C ASN A 164 6.38 -1.65 -3.64
N VAL A 165 7.16 -1.88 -2.58
CA VAL A 165 8.05 -0.85 -2.01
C VAL A 165 9.15 -0.44 -2.99
N GLU A 166 9.72 -1.40 -3.73
CA GLU A 166 10.73 -1.12 -4.74
C GLU A 166 10.16 -0.29 -5.90
N HIS A 167 9.05 -0.74 -6.51
CA HIS A 167 8.39 -0.01 -7.59
C HIS A 167 7.88 1.36 -7.15
N LEU A 168 7.38 1.48 -5.92
CA LEU A 168 6.93 2.73 -5.32
C LEU A 168 8.10 3.72 -5.17
N ARG A 169 9.27 3.25 -4.73
CA ARG A 169 10.47 4.10 -4.61
C ARG A 169 10.96 4.59 -5.96
N LEU A 170 11.03 3.70 -6.95
CA LEU A 170 11.41 4.05 -8.31
C LEU A 170 10.42 5.07 -8.91
N THR A 171 9.13 4.83 -8.70
CA THR A 171 8.05 5.71 -9.17
C THR A 171 8.12 7.09 -8.52
N MET A 172 8.27 7.15 -7.20
CA MET A 172 8.43 8.41 -6.48
C MET A 172 9.70 9.16 -6.87
N ALA A 173 10.82 8.46 -7.05
CA ALA A 173 12.07 9.07 -7.49
C ALA A 173 11.91 9.72 -8.87
N ARG A 174 11.25 9.03 -9.80
CA ARG A 174 10.92 9.58 -11.12
C ARG A 174 9.98 10.78 -11.03
N PHE A 175 8.90 10.70 -10.26
CA PHE A 175 8.02 11.85 -10.05
C PHE A 175 8.72 13.04 -9.40
N SER A 176 9.70 12.81 -8.53
CA SER A 176 10.47 13.88 -7.87
C SER A 176 11.41 14.62 -8.82
N GLN A 177 11.82 14.00 -9.94
CA GLN A 177 12.60 14.64 -11.00
C GLN A 177 11.75 15.58 -11.87
N GLY A 178 10.44 15.66 -11.60
CA GLY A 178 9.48 16.49 -12.31
C GLY A 178 8.61 15.65 -13.25
N ALA A 179 7.28 15.78 -13.12
CA ALA A 179 6.34 15.19 -14.08
C ALA A 179 6.30 15.97 -15.42
N ALA A 180 6.82 17.20 -15.44
CA ALA A 180 6.93 18.02 -16.64
C ALA A 180 7.93 17.39 -17.61
N GLY A 181 7.43 16.81 -18.69
CA GLY A 181 8.23 16.14 -19.72
C GLY A 181 8.15 14.60 -19.71
N ILE A 182 7.55 14.00 -18.68
CA ILE A 182 7.26 12.56 -18.69
C ILE A 182 6.05 12.30 -19.59
N LYS A 183 6.18 11.37 -20.55
CA LYS A 183 5.06 10.98 -21.41
C LYS A 183 3.94 10.33 -20.59
N LYS A 184 2.68 10.51 -21.02
CA LYS A 184 1.53 9.89 -20.32
C LYS A 184 1.67 8.37 -20.32
N SER A 185 2.13 7.78 -21.43
CA SER A 185 2.39 6.35 -21.56
C SER A 185 3.43 5.82 -20.57
N GLU A 186 4.47 6.60 -20.29
CA GLU A 186 5.51 6.26 -19.31
C GLU A 186 4.94 6.26 -17.89
N ILE A 187 4.16 7.28 -17.54
CA ILE A 187 3.43 7.31 -16.26
C ILE A 187 2.52 6.08 -16.14
N TYR A 188 1.76 5.75 -17.19
CA TYR A 188 0.88 4.59 -17.19
C TYR A 188 1.64 3.28 -17.00
N ARG A 189 2.81 3.11 -17.61
CA ARG A 189 3.67 1.93 -17.42
C ARG A 189 4.15 1.80 -15.97
N MET A 190 4.58 2.92 -15.38
CA MET A 190 5.01 2.95 -13.99
C MET A 190 3.86 2.59 -13.04
N LEU A 191 2.63 3.02 -13.36
CA LEU A 191 1.44 2.68 -12.57
C LEU A 191 0.96 1.23 -12.79
N ASP A 192 1.20 0.64 -13.97
CA ASP A 192 0.81 -0.75 -14.32
C ASP A 192 1.55 -1.80 -13.46
N SER A 193 2.78 -1.49 -13.02
CA SER A 193 3.56 -2.35 -12.12
C SER A 193 3.18 -2.22 -10.65
N LEU A 194 2.30 -1.27 -10.31
CA LEU A 194 1.90 -0.99 -8.93
C LEU A 194 0.55 -1.61 -8.59
N SER A 195 0.45 -2.15 -7.38
CA SER A 195 -0.85 -2.44 -6.78
C SER A 195 -1.66 -1.16 -6.55
N ARG A 196 -2.99 -1.32 -6.42
CA ARG A 196 -3.90 -0.23 -6.10
C ARG A 196 -3.54 0.43 -4.77
N GLU A 197 -3.19 -0.37 -3.77
CA GLU A 197 -2.71 0.08 -2.47
C GLU A 197 -1.47 0.98 -2.61
N ALA A 198 -0.49 0.59 -3.43
CA ALA A 198 0.71 1.37 -3.66
C ALA A 198 0.42 2.68 -4.41
N MET A 199 -0.47 2.67 -5.40
CA MET A 199 -0.92 3.88 -6.09
C MET A 199 -1.59 4.87 -5.13
N LEU A 200 -2.52 4.40 -4.30
CA LEU A 200 -3.18 5.25 -3.30
C LEU A 200 -2.21 5.75 -2.24
N PHE A 201 -1.19 4.96 -1.89
CA PHE A 201 -0.17 5.40 -0.94
C PHE A 201 0.65 6.54 -1.53
N ILE A 202 1.02 6.46 -2.81
CA ILE A 202 1.70 7.56 -3.51
C ILE A 202 0.82 8.81 -3.51
N MET A 203 -0.49 8.69 -3.77
CA MET A 203 -1.42 9.82 -3.69
C MET A 203 -1.47 10.47 -2.30
N ALA A 204 -1.42 9.67 -1.23
CA ALA A 204 -1.41 10.17 0.14
C ALA A 204 -0.09 10.87 0.50
N ARG A 205 1.04 10.35 0.02
CA ARG A 205 2.38 10.86 0.33
C ARG A 205 2.80 12.06 -0.52
N THR A 206 2.39 12.10 -1.78
CA THR A 206 2.82 13.14 -2.72
C THR A 206 2.14 14.48 -2.43
N ARG A 207 2.88 15.57 -2.62
CA ARG A 207 2.34 16.94 -2.61
C ARG A 207 1.97 17.44 -4.00
N SER A 208 2.40 16.75 -5.06
CA SER A 208 2.10 17.15 -6.44
C SER A 208 0.68 16.74 -6.82
N ASP A 209 -0.13 17.72 -7.22
CA ASP A 209 -1.48 17.48 -7.71
C ASP A 209 -1.47 16.89 -9.12
N GLU A 210 -0.41 17.11 -9.91
CA GLU A 210 -0.19 16.44 -11.19
C GLU A 210 -0.09 14.93 -11.02
N VAL A 211 0.70 14.47 -10.04
CA VAL A 211 0.83 13.04 -9.72
C VAL A 211 -0.51 12.46 -9.26
N LYS A 212 -1.23 13.16 -8.38
CA LYS A 212 -2.58 12.72 -7.93
C LYS A 212 -3.56 12.60 -9.10
N LYS A 213 -3.58 13.60 -10.01
CA LYS A 213 -4.42 13.59 -11.21
C LYS A 213 -4.05 12.44 -12.15
N ALA A 214 -2.75 12.18 -12.34
CA ALA A 214 -2.30 11.07 -13.17
C ALA A 214 -2.76 9.71 -12.62
N ILE A 215 -2.62 9.49 -11.30
CA ILE A 215 -3.05 8.26 -10.64
C ILE A 215 -4.58 8.13 -10.69
N SER A 216 -5.33 9.18 -10.35
CA SER A 216 -6.80 9.15 -10.44
C SER A 216 -7.28 8.90 -11.87
N GLY A 217 -6.64 9.52 -12.86
CA GLY A 217 -6.91 9.32 -14.28
C GLY A 217 -6.68 7.87 -14.69
N TYR A 218 -5.54 7.29 -14.29
CA TYR A 218 -5.23 5.88 -14.51
C TYR A 218 -6.29 4.96 -13.87
N ILE A 219 -6.60 5.14 -12.58
CA ILE A 219 -7.56 4.29 -11.87
C ILE A 219 -8.94 4.29 -12.57
N THR A 220 -9.37 5.46 -13.04
CA THR A 220 -10.66 5.64 -13.72
C THR A 220 -10.66 5.05 -15.13
N HIS A 221 -9.62 5.32 -15.92
CA HIS A 221 -9.62 5.09 -17.37
C HIS A 221 -8.68 3.99 -17.85
N HIS A 222 -7.99 3.23 -16.99
CA HIS A 222 -7.00 2.22 -17.42
C HIS A 222 -7.53 1.22 -18.46
N ASN A 223 -8.82 0.86 -18.39
CA ASN A 223 -9.45 -0.05 -19.35
C ASN A 223 -9.64 0.58 -20.75
N VAL A 224 -9.76 1.90 -20.84
CA VAL A 224 -9.95 2.64 -22.10
C VAL A 224 -8.67 2.61 -22.95
N TYR A 225 -7.51 2.48 -22.31
CA TYR A 225 -6.21 2.47 -22.98
C TYR A 225 -5.73 1.06 -23.38
N LYS A 226 -6.60 0.04 -23.30
CA LYS A 226 -6.30 -1.24 -23.95
C LYS A 226 -6.32 -1.02 -25.47
N PRO A 227 -5.25 -1.42 -26.20
CA PRO A 227 -5.26 -1.40 -27.65
C PRO A 227 -6.45 -2.17 -28.22
N PHE A 228 -7.01 -1.68 -29.32
CA PHE A 228 -7.96 -2.44 -30.14
C PHE A 228 -7.23 -3.56 -30.92
N THR A 229 -5.96 -3.32 -31.22
CA THR A 229 -5.05 -4.24 -31.90
C THR A 229 -4.69 -5.41 -31.00
N THR A 230 -4.84 -6.60 -31.55
CA THR A 230 -4.50 -7.89 -30.91
C THR A 230 -3.39 -8.60 -31.67
N GLY A 231 -2.85 -9.68 -31.10
CA GLY A 231 -1.88 -10.51 -31.82
C GLY A 231 -2.43 -11.12 -33.12
N GLU A 232 -3.74 -11.37 -33.19
CA GLU A 232 -4.38 -11.86 -34.42
C GLU A 232 -4.38 -10.80 -35.53
N ASP A 233 -4.51 -9.52 -35.17
CA ASP A 233 -4.39 -8.42 -36.12
C ASP A 233 -2.98 -8.33 -36.70
N LEU A 234 -1.95 -8.48 -35.85
CA LEU A 234 -0.55 -8.51 -36.30
C LEU A 234 -0.28 -9.69 -37.23
N LYS A 235 -0.85 -10.86 -36.93
CA LYS A 235 -0.75 -12.05 -37.77
C LYS A 235 -1.40 -11.84 -39.15
N ARG A 236 -2.57 -11.20 -39.19
CA ARG A 236 -3.25 -10.85 -40.45
C ARG A 236 -2.46 -9.86 -41.29
N LEU A 237 -1.71 -8.97 -40.64
CA LEU A 237 -0.78 -8.04 -41.28
C LEU A 237 0.55 -8.71 -41.68
N GLY A 238 0.73 -10.03 -41.49
CA GLY A 238 1.95 -10.73 -41.91
C GLY A 238 3.16 -10.52 -40.99
N VAL A 239 2.97 -9.97 -39.79
CA VAL A 239 4.06 -9.84 -38.80
C VAL A 239 4.42 -11.24 -38.27
N PRO A 240 5.71 -11.62 -38.26
CA PRO A 240 6.15 -12.93 -37.78
C PRO A 240 5.91 -13.08 -36.27
N GLU A 241 5.33 -14.22 -35.88
CA GLU A 241 5.06 -14.53 -34.47
C GLU A 241 6.38 -14.59 -33.65
N GLY A 242 6.40 -13.95 -32.48
CA GLY A 242 7.58 -13.94 -31.63
C GLY A 242 7.61 -12.76 -30.64
N PRO A 243 8.77 -12.49 -29.99
CA PRO A 243 8.95 -11.39 -29.04
C PRO A 243 8.53 -10.02 -29.59
N LEU A 244 8.65 -9.84 -30.91
CA LEU A 244 8.27 -8.64 -31.65
C LEU A 244 6.78 -8.27 -31.49
N TYR A 245 5.89 -9.24 -31.30
CA TYR A 245 4.46 -8.96 -31.06
C TYR A 245 4.27 -8.13 -29.79
N LYS A 246 4.98 -8.50 -28.72
CA LYS A 246 4.90 -7.79 -27.45
C LYS A 246 5.39 -6.36 -27.61
N GLU A 247 6.51 -6.16 -28.30
CA GLU A 247 7.07 -4.83 -28.56
C GLU A 247 6.11 -3.95 -29.37
N ILE A 248 5.50 -4.48 -30.43
CA ILE A 248 4.53 -3.75 -31.26
C ILE A 248 3.28 -3.41 -30.44
N LEU A 249 2.70 -4.37 -29.72
CA LEU A 249 1.50 -4.14 -28.91
C LEU A 249 1.76 -3.12 -27.78
N GLU A 250 2.94 -3.17 -27.16
CA GLU A 250 3.37 -2.15 -26.19
C GLU A 250 3.49 -0.78 -26.86
N LYS A 251 4.06 -0.71 -28.08
CA LYS A 251 4.20 0.56 -28.80
C LYS A 251 2.86 1.16 -29.22
N VAL A 252 1.93 0.34 -29.68
CA VAL A 252 0.55 0.76 -29.99
C VAL A 252 -0.15 1.25 -28.72
N LYS A 253 0.02 0.57 -27.58
CA LYS A 253 -0.51 1.02 -26.28
C LYS A 253 0.06 2.39 -25.89
N GLU A 254 1.37 2.60 -26.04
CA GLU A 254 2.00 3.91 -25.79
C GLU A 254 1.39 5.00 -26.67
N ALA A 255 1.33 4.76 -27.98
CA ALA A 255 0.81 5.72 -28.94
C ALA A 255 -0.66 6.05 -28.69
N LYS A 256 -1.47 5.05 -28.33
CA LYS A 256 -2.86 5.24 -27.95
C LYS A 256 -3.00 6.21 -26.77
N ILE A 257 -2.13 6.09 -25.77
CA ILE A 257 -2.15 6.95 -24.57
C ILE A 257 -1.62 8.35 -24.88
N ASP A 258 -0.49 8.44 -25.59
CA ASP A 258 0.20 9.72 -25.82
C ASP A 258 -0.47 10.57 -26.91
N LEU A 259 -1.01 9.93 -27.95
CA LEU A 259 -1.68 10.58 -29.08
C LEU A 259 -3.22 10.60 -28.95
N ASP A 260 -3.76 10.08 -27.85
CA ASP A 260 -5.22 10.01 -27.58
C ASP A 260 -6.00 9.31 -28.72
N LEU A 261 -5.51 8.14 -29.18
CA LEU A 261 -6.12 7.38 -30.29
C LEU A 261 -7.42 6.70 -29.84
N LYS A 262 -8.56 7.39 -30.06
CA LYS A 262 -9.89 6.96 -29.59
C LYS A 262 -10.55 5.90 -30.45
N THR A 263 -10.18 5.79 -31.73
CA THR A 263 -10.84 4.90 -32.69
C THR A 263 -9.92 3.77 -33.14
N LYS A 264 -10.52 2.68 -33.62
CA LYS A 264 -9.76 1.54 -34.16
C LYS A 264 -8.99 1.96 -35.42
N GLU A 265 -9.60 2.81 -36.25
CA GLU A 265 -9.03 3.30 -37.51
C GLU A 265 -7.78 4.13 -37.27
N ALA A 266 -7.80 5.05 -36.29
CA ALA A 266 -6.63 5.86 -35.95
C ALA A 266 -5.49 5.02 -35.37
N GLU A 267 -5.82 3.99 -34.59
CA GLU A 267 -4.86 3.04 -34.04
C GLU A 267 -4.24 2.15 -35.13
N SER A 268 -5.05 1.63 -36.06
CA SER A 268 -4.59 0.83 -37.20
C SER A 268 -3.71 1.65 -38.15
N HIS A 269 -4.07 2.91 -38.42
CA HIS A 269 -3.25 3.79 -39.24
C HIS A 269 -1.87 4.05 -38.61
N PHE A 270 -1.83 4.28 -37.30
CA PHE A 270 -0.56 4.39 -36.56
C PHE A 270 0.26 3.10 -36.65
N LEU A 271 -0.39 1.94 -36.45
CA LEU A 271 0.27 0.64 -36.52
C LEU A 271 0.89 0.37 -37.88
N GLU A 272 0.16 0.59 -38.97
CA GLU A 272 0.66 0.41 -40.33
C GLU A 272 1.86 1.32 -40.61
N ALA A 273 1.75 2.62 -40.29
CA ALA A 273 2.85 3.57 -40.44
C ALA A 273 4.10 3.14 -39.65
N TYR A 274 3.91 2.69 -38.40
CA TYR A 274 5.00 2.21 -37.55
C TYR A 274 5.68 0.94 -38.10
N LEU A 275 4.90 0.00 -38.64
CA LEU A 275 5.42 -1.24 -39.21
C LEU A 275 6.21 -0.99 -40.51
N VAL A 276 5.76 -0.06 -41.35
CA VAL A 276 6.48 0.36 -42.56
C VAL A 276 7.77 1.10 -42.20
N GLU A 277 7.74 2.04 -41.24
CA GLU A 277 8.93 2.75 -40.77
C GLU A 277 10.01 1.78 -40.21
N ARG A 278 9.57 0.69 -39.58
CA ARG A 278 10.43 -0.37 -39.05
C ARG A 278 10.89 -1.38 -40.10
N GLY A 279 10.42 -1.29 -41.35
CA GLY A 279 10.72 -2.25 -42.43
C GLY A 279 10.14 -3.65 -42.18
N ILE A 280 9.10 -3.77 -41.34
CA ILE A 280 8.43 -5.03 -41.04
C ILE A 280 7.35 -5.32 -42.09
N LEU A 281 6.69 -4.26 -42.58
CA LEU A 281 5.81 -4.28 -43.73
C LEU A 281 6.52 -3.64 -44.93
N THR A 282 6.13 -4.08 -46.13
CA THR A 282 6.58 -3.51 -47.42
C THR A 282 5.58 -2.50 -47.94
#